data_AF-A0A2D4VNK5-F1
#
_entry.id   AF-A0A2D4VNK5-F1
#
_cell.length_a   1.000
_cell.length_b   1.000
_cell.length_c   1.000
_cell.angle_alpha   90.00
_cell.angle_beta   90.00
_cell.angle_gamma   90.00
#
_symmetry.space_group_name_H-M   'P 1'
#
loop_
_entity.id
_entity.type
_entity.pdbx_description
1 polymer ?
#
loop_
_entity_poly.entity_id
_entity_poly.type
_entity_poly.pdbx_seq_one_letter_code
_entity_poly.pdbx_strand_id
1 'polypeptide(L)'
;MRGGADQAGEWFSHGRVPPFLQGVLLAVLLLAASALPLSAAGLSGRYEGIGAGAGMSLVLNERGERIEGAFRPREGLEYRLSGERSAKGAEGSLIIGGKASAAFFHLEKRPLGVQFLFIPSNAKGLPDIASAREYSFLNEDARKASSPDYRPAPQAPVDVVRFVDRYTEWSPRDVARQYAALPDDMRALILLYDYASVDVIWRICRSGPPNDAFPQAALDELLDRQTADCREILRLVKDVQDKKHFGEFLRRAKFEMQLVRSTVQCARGRMPQARCADVSAIGGPLILRWQDATVLLGGAARGEAAVTAPPADLPPDMSADASAGTEEVRGQAPVPLSRPSLSEVESSGSVPPTDGPDGAGSAGREVETPGADMRTTLSAPLPLARPRR
;
A
#
# COMPACT_ATOMS: atom_id res chain seq x y z
N MET A 1 66.75 -32.53 -8.23
CA MET A 1 67.43 -32.58 -9.55
C MET A 1 66.88 -33.79 -10.31
N ARG A 2 66.45 -33.56 -11.55
CA ARG A 2 66.06 -34.52 -12.62
C ARG A 2 64.87 -35.44 -12.26
N GLY A 3 63.68 -35.36 -12.88
CA GLY A 3 63.32 -34.94 -14.23
C GLY A 3 63.15 -36.19 -15.10
N GLY A 4 61.96 -36.80 -15.05
CA GLY A 4 61.56 -37.95 -15.86
C GLY A 4 60.52 -37.54 -16.90
N ALA A 5 60.76 -37.94 -18.15
CA ALA A 5 59.85 -37.86 -19.28
C ALA A 5 58.89 -39.07 -19.29
N ASP A 6 57.65 -38.90 -19.74
CA ASP A 6 57.18 -39.46 -21.03
C ASP A 6 55.67 -39.23 -21.28
N GLN A 7 55.35 -39.27 -22.58
CA GLN A 7 54.15 -38.85 -23.30
C GLN A 7 52.89 -39.70 -23.08
N ALA A 8 51.72 -39.11 -23.37
CA ALA A 8 50.76 -39.50 -24.43
C ALA A 8 49.27 -39.38 -24.02
N GLY A 9 48.44 -38.81 -24.90
CA GLY A 9 47.02 -39.13 -24.99
C GLY A 9 46.02 -37.96 -25.07
N GLU A 10 46.01 -37.21 -26.19
CA GLU A 10 44.80 -36.56 -26.71
C GLU A 10 43.72 -37.61 -26.99
N TRP A 11 42.42 -37.37 -26.74
CA TRP A 11 41.24 -37.81 -27.51
C TRP A 11 39.95 -37.36 -26.77
N PHE A 12 39.45 -36.15 -27.05
CA PHE A 12 38.02 -35.85 -26.86
C PHE A 12 37.45 -35.26 -28.14
N SER A 13 36.83 -36.17 -28.90
CA SER A 13 36.13 -35.88 -30.15
C SER A 13 34.83 -35.14 -29.84
N HIS A 14 34.69 -33.92 -30.33
CA HIS A 14 33.43 -33.18 -30.36
C HIS A 14 32.47 -33.87 -31.34
N GLY A 15 31.56 -34.69 -30.81
CA GLY A 15 30.46 -35.26 -31.57
C GLY A 15 29.53 -34.16 -32.10
N ARG A 16 29.69 -33.79 -33.36
CA ARG A 16 28.72 -32.96 -34.10
C ARG A 16 27.44 -33.75 -34.27
N VAL A 17 26.39 -33.35 -33.57
CA VAL A 17 25.02 -33.84 -33.81
C VAL A 17 24.59 -33.37 -35.20
N PRO A 18 24.08 -34.26 -36.08
CA PRO A 18 23.69 -33.88 -37.43
C PRO A 18 22.51 -32.87 -37.40
N PRO A 19 22.53 -31.83 -38.26
CA PRO A 19 21.61 -30.69 -38.18
C PRO A 19 20.13 -31.06 -38.38
N PHE A 20 19.85 -32.23 -38.98
CA PHE A 20 18.48 -32.73 -39.16
C PHE A 20 17.82 -33.19 -37.85
N LEU A 21 18.60 -33.73 -36.90
CA LEU A 21 18.09 -34.17 -35.60
C LEU A 21 17.73 -32.97 -34.70
N GLN A 22 18.46 -31.88 -34.84
CA GLN A 22 18.21 -30.64 -34.12
C GLN A 22 16.94 -29.93 -34.62
N GLY A 23 16.67 -29.97 -35.93
CA GLY A 23 15.45 -29.40 -36.53
C GLY A 23 14.18 -30.14 -36.12
N VAL A 24 14.19 -31.48 -36.11
CA VAL A 24 13.03 -32.28 -35.70
C VAL A 24 12.73 -32.12 -34.21
N LEU A 25 13.76 -32.10 -33.35
CA LEU A 25 13.57 -31.89 -31.92
C LEU A 25 12.96 -30.51 -31.62
N LEU A 26 13.43 -29.46 -32.32
CA LEU A 26 12.89 -28.10 -32.19
C LEU A 26 11.43 -28.01 -32.67
N ALA A 27 11.09 -28.70 -33.76
CA ALA A 27 9.72 -28.74 -34.28
C ALA A 27 8.77 -29.48 -33.34
N VAL A 28 9.19 -30.59 -32.74
CA VAL A 28 8.40 -31.32 -31.74
C VAL A 28 8.22 -30.50 -30.46
N LEU A 29 9.24 -29.77 -30.02
CA LEU A 29 9.14 -28.84 -28.87
C LEU A 29 8.20 -27.65 -29.16
N LEU A 30 8.22 -27.10 -30.38
CA LEU A 30 7.33 -26.01 -30.80
C LEU A 30 5.86 -26.48 -30.96
N LEU A 31 5.64 -27.71 -31.41
CA LEU A 31 4.30 -28.33 -31.48
C LEU A 31 3.76 -28.77 -30.11
N ALA A 32 4.63 -29.10 -29.14
CA ALA A 32 4.22 -29.40 -27.77
C ALA A 32 3.90 -28.14 -26.95
N ALA A 33 4.53 -27.00 -27.27
CA ALA A 33 4.31 -25.72 -26.56
C ALA A 33 2.97 -25.05 -26.88
N SER A 34 2.34 -25.34 -28.02
CA SER A 34 1.04 -24.78 -28.42
C SER A 34 -0.18 -25.53 -27.87
N ALA A 35 0.04 -26.68 -27.21
CA ALA A 35 -1.02 -27.49 -26.61
C ALA A 35 -1.17 -27.29 -25.09
N LEU A 36 -0.55 -26.26 -24.52
CA LEU A 36 -0.84 -25.87 -23.14
C LEU A 36 -2.23 -25.19 -23.13
N PRO A 37 -3.27 -25.79 -22.54
CA PRO A 37 -4.49 -25.04 -22.30
C PRO A 37 -4.11 -23.88 -21.39
N LEU A 38 -4.11 -22.66 -21.92
CA LEU A 38 -4.32 -21.48 -21.09
C LEU A 38 -5.68 -21.70 -20.45
N SER A 39 -5.69 -22.30 -19.26
CA SER A 39 -6.88 -22.42 -18.46
C SER A 39 -7.23 -20.99 -18.03
N ALA A 40 -7.98 -20.30 -18.88
CA ALA A 40 -8.68 -19.08 -18.50
C ALA A 40 -9.48 -19.48 -17.25
N ALA A 41 -9.05 -18.98 -16.09
CA ALA A 41 -9.72 -19.34 -14.85
C ALA A 41 -11.21 -19.00 -15.00
N GLY A 42 -12.08 -19.97 -14.73
CA GLY A 42 -13.49 -19.89 -15.07
C GLY A 42 -14.25 -18.76 -14.36
N LEU A 43 -15.38 -18.37 -14.95
CA LEU A 43 -16.50 -17.63 -14.34
C LEU A 43 -17.45 -18.54 -13.54
N SER A 44 -17.25 -19.85 -13.56
CA SER A 44 -18.07 -20.80 -12.79
C SER A 44 -17.90 -20.58 -11.29
N GLY A 45 -19.00 -20.55 -10.56
CA GLY A 45 -18.98 -20.38 -9.11
C GLY A 45 -20.26 -19.82 -8.53
N ARG A 46 -20.28 -19.72 -7.20
CA ARG A 46 -21.31 -19.01 -6.44
C ARG A 46 -20.74 -17.67 -5.99
N TYR A 47 -21.54 -16.63 -6.11
CA TYR A 47 -21.13 -15.28 -5.80
C TYR A 47 -22.18 -14.54 -4.98
N GLU A 48 -21.72 -13.69 -4.09
CA GLU A 48 -22.56 -12.87 -3.22
C GLU A 48 -22.25 -11.39 -3.48
N GLY A 49 -23.31 -10.60 -3.63
CA GLY A 49 -23.17 -9.18 -3.95
C GLY A 49 -22.58 -8.37 -2.79
N ILE A 50 -21.79 -7.36 -3.15
CA ILE A 50 -21.18 -6.40 -2.23
C ILE A 50 -21.55 -4.97 -2.65
N GLY A 51 -21.42 -4.01 -1.73
CA GLY A 51 -21.80 -2.62 -2.00
C GLY A 51 -23.27 -2.50 -2.44
N ALA A 52 -23.50 -1.93 -3.63
CA ALA A 52 -24.83 -1.82 -4.23
C ALA A 52 -25.53 -3.18 -4.46
N GLY A 53 -24.76 -4.25 -4.61
CA GLY A 53 -25.27 -5.62 -4.77
C GLY A 53 -25.54 -6.36 -3.45
N ALA A 54 -25.32 -5.76 -2.27
CA ALA A 54 -25.47 -6.46 -1.00
C ALA A 54 -26.86 -7.12 -0.86
N GLY A 55 -26.89 -8.40 -0.47
CA GLY A 55 -28.11 -9.21 -0.38
C GLY A 55 -28.55 -9.88 -1.68
N MET A 56 -27.83 -9.64 -2.78
CA MET A 56 -28.03 -10.34 -4.05
C MET A 56 -27.11 -11.56 -4.15
N SER A 57 -27.49 -12.56 -4.95
CA SER A 57 -26.63 -13.72 -5.26
C SER A 57 -26.61 -14.04 -6.74
N LEU A 58 -25.50 -14.59 -7.19
CA LEU A 58 -25.27 -14.98 -8.57
C LEU A 58 -24.61 -16.36 -8.58
N VAL A 59 -25.17 -17.30 -9.34
CA VAL A 59 -24.60 -18.64 -9.53
C VAL A 59 -24.35 -18.81 -11.02
N LEU A 60 -23.13 -19.18 -11.38
CA LEU A 60 -22.69 -19.33 -12.77
C LEU A 60 -22.09 -20.71 -12.98
N ASN A 61 -22.37 -21.29 -14.15
CA ASN A 61 -21.82 -22.55 -14.61
C ASN A 61 -21.40 -22.39 -16.07
N GLU A 62 -20.12 -22.62 -16.36
CA GLU A 62 -19.60 -22.60 -17.71
C GLU A 62 -19.61 -24.00 -18.31
N ARG A 63 -20.07 -24.10 -19.56
CA ARG A 63 -20.01 -25.32 -20.36
C ARG A 63 -19.49 -24.97 -21.75
N GLY A 64 -18.16 -25.08 -21.91
CA GLY A 64 -17.48 -24.63 -23.11
C GLY A 64 -17.55 -23.12 -23.27
N GLU A 65 -18.16 -22.65 -24.35
CA GLU A 65 -18.36 -21.21 -24.62
C GLU A 65 -19.67 -20.67 -24.04
N ARG A 66 -20.53 -21.52 -23.46
CA ARG A 66 -21.79 -21.08 -22.86
C ARG A 66 -21.65 -20.82 -21.37
N ILE A 67 -22.39 -19.82 -20.90
CA ILE A 67 -22.60 -19.56 -19.48
C ILE A 67 -24.08 -19.69 -19.16
N GLU A 68 -24.38 -20.46 -18.13
CA GLU A 68 -25.74 -20.62 -17.59
C GLU A 68 -25.73 -20.36 -16.10
N GLY A 69 -26.84 -19.88 -15.56
CA GLY A 69 -26.87 -19.51 -14.16
C GLY A 69 -28.18 -19.00 -13.63
N ALA A 70 -28.11 -18.45 -12.43
CA ALA A 70 -29.21 -17.78 -11.77
C ALA A 70 -28.72 -16.50 -11.08
N PHE A 71 -29.45 -15.42 -11.28
CA PHE A 71 -29.27 -14.15 -10.58
C PHE A 71 -30.48 -13.91 -9.69
N ARG A 72 -30.26 -13.85 -8.38
CA ARG A 72 -31.30 -13.52 -7.39
C ARG A 72 -31.08 -12.10 -6.89
N PRO A 73 -31.98 -11.16 -7.21
CA PRO A 73 -31.94 -9.80 -6.68
C PRO A 73 -32.24 -9.81 -5.18
N ARG A 74 -32.01 -8.66 -4.51
CA ARG A 74 -32.27 -8.52 -3.06
C ARG A 74 -33.74 -8.79 -2.73
N GLU A 75 -34.61 -8.30 -3.60
CA GLU A 75 -36.06 -8.46 -3.54
C GLU A 75 -36.57 -8.77 -4.95
N GLY A 76 -37.60 -9.59 -5.04
CA GLY A 76 -38.19 -10.00 -6.31
C GLY A 76 -37.86 -11.45 -6.71
N LEU A 77 -38.18 -11.76 -7.96
CA LEU A 77 -38.05 -13.12 -8.49
C LEU A 77 -36.62 -13.38 -8.99
N GLU A 78 -36.22 -14.64 -8.92
CA GLU A 78 -34.95 -15.10 -9.50
C GLU A 78 -34.99 -15.05 -11.03
N TYR A 79 -33.92 -14.55 -11.62
CA TYR A 79 -33.67 -14.58 -13.05
C TYR A 79 -32.82 -15.79 -13.39
N ARG A 80 -33.22 -16.54 -14.43
CA ARG A 80 -32.34 -17.51 -15.08
C ARG A 80 -31.48 -16.79 -16.10
N LEU A 81 -30.19 -17.09 -16.09
CA LEU A 81 -29.17 -16.46 -16.92
C LEU A 81 -28.70 -17.44 -17.98
N SER A 82 -28.61 -16.99 -19.24
CA SER A 82 -28.06 -17.75 -20.36
C SER A 82 -27.31 -16.81 -21.29
N GLY A 83 -26.08 -17.16 -21.63
CA GLY A 83 -25.23 -16.35 -22.48
C GLY A 83 -24.01 -17.09 -23.00
N GLU A 84 -23.10 -16.33 -23.59
CA GLU A 84 -21.87 -16.82 -24.21
C GLU A 84 -20.66 -16.08 -23.63
N ARG A 85 -19.52 -16.77 -23.59
CA ARG A 85 -18.26 -16.18 -23.16
C ARG A 85 -17.77 -15.20 -24.21
N SER A 86 -17.22 -14.10 -23.72
CA SER A 86 -16.46 -13.14 -24.51
C SER A 86 -15.01 -13.12 -24.04
N ALA A 87 -14.14 -12.42 -24.78
CA ALA A 87 -12.72 -12.29 -24.41
C ALA A 87 -12.51 -11.68 -23.00
N LYS A 88 -13.48 -10.88 -22.51
CA LYS A 88 -13.40 -10.16 -21.23
C LYS A 88 -14.34 -10.69 -20.14
N GLY A 89 -15.19 -11.66 -20.47
CA GLY A 89 -16.10 -12.29 -19.51
C GLY A 89 -17.24 -13.02 -20.21
N ALA A 90 -18.48 -12.58 -20.04
CA ALA A 90 -19.63 -13.19 -20.70
C ALA A 90 -20.80 -12.22 -20.86
N GLU A 91 -21.64 -12.44 -21.87
CA GLU A 91 -22.81 -11.61 -22.13
C GLU A 91 -24.01 -12.45 -22.54
N GLY A 92 -25.22 -11.95 -22.31
CA GLY A 92 -26.43 -12.69 -22.67
C GLY A 92 -27.71 -12.11 -22.12
N SER A 93 -28.67 -12.99 -21.87
CA SER A 93 -30.03 -12.63 -21.45
C SER A 93 -30.41 -13.23 -20.10
N LEU A 94 -31.36 -12.55 -19.47
CA LEU A 94 -31.99 -12.92 -18.21
C LEU A 94 -33.47 -13.18 -18.45
N ILE A 95 -33.97 -14.30 -17.94
CA ILE A 95 -35.34 -14.78 -18.12
C ILE A 95 -35.99 -14.86 -16.73
N ILE A 96 -37.21 -14.34 -16.61
CA ILE A 96 -37.99 -14.37 -15.37
C ILE A 96 -39.40 -14.90 -15.64
N GLY A 97 -39.87 -15.88 -14.86
CA GLY A 97 -41.22 -16.42 -15.01
C GLY A 97 -41.58 -16.90 -16.42
N GLY A 98 -40.61 -17.41 -17.19
CA GLY A 98 -40.81 -17.86 -18.58
C GLY A 98 -40.83 -16.72 -19.63
N LYS A 99 -40.78 -15.45 -19.22
CA LYS A 99 -40.63 -14.31 -20.14
C LYS A 99 -39.19 -14.26 -20.66
N ALA A 100 -39.00 -14.63 -21.92
CA ALA A 100 -37.72 -14.50 -22.60
C ALA A 100 -37.24 -13.04 -22.61
N SER A 101 -35.94 -12.84 -22.41
CA SER A 101 -35.26 -11.54 -22.47
C SER A 101 -35.92 -10.45 -21.61
N ALA A 102 -36.21 -10.77 -20.34
CA ALA A 102 -36.70 -9.78 -19.37
C ALA A 102 -35.64 -8.73 -19.02
N ALA A 103 -34.36 -9.11 -19.12
CA ALA A 103 -33.21 -8.23 -19.05
C ALA A 103 -32.04 -8.86 -19.85
N PHE A 104 -30.96 -8.10 -19.97
CA PHE A 104 -29.69 -8.52 -20.54
C PHE A 104 -28.59 -8.34 -19.49
N PHE A 105 -27.47 -9.02 -19.69
CA PHE A 105 -26.33 -8.86 -18.81
C PHE A 105 -25.00 -8.81 -19.55
N HIS A 106 -24.04 -8.16 -18.90
CA HIS A 106 -22.63 -8.28 -19.20
C HIS A 106 -21.87 -8.60 -17.90
N LEU A 107 -20.98 -9.57 -17.96
CA LEU A 107 -20.14 -10.03 -16.87
C LEU A 107 -18.69 -9.74 -17.23
N GLU A 108 -17.97 -9.11 -16.29
CA GLU A 108 -16.53 -8.97 -16.37
C GLU A 108 -15.87 -9.65 -15.19
N LYS A 109 -14.79 -10.38 -15.47
CA LYS A 109 -14.03 -11.03 -14.41
C LYS A 109 -13.22 -10.01 -13.60
N ARG A 110 -13.20 -10.18 -12.28
CA ARG A 110 -12.34 -9.45 -11.34
C ARG A 110 -11.48 -10.43 -10.53
N PRO A 111 -10.37 -9.99 -9.90
CA PRO A 111 -9.48 -10.87 -9.14
C PRO A 111 -10.17 -11.72 -8.06
N LEU A 112 -11.19 -11.18 -7.38
CA LEU A 112 -11.89 -11.88 -6.29
C LEU A 112 -13.35 -12.23 -6.60
N GLY A 113 -13.80 -12.00 -7.84
CA GLY A 113 -15.22 -12.11 -8.16
C GLY A 113 -15.56 -11.63 -9.57
N VAL A 114 -16.73 -11.01 -9.73
CA VAL A 114 -17.20 -10.50 -11.02
C VAL A 114 -17.87 -9.13 -10.88
N GLN A 115 -17.78 -8.36 -11.95
CA GLN A 115 -18.59 -7.17 -12.19
C GLN A 115 -19.79 -7.62 -13.03
N PHE A 116 -21.00 -7.32 -12.60
CA PHE A 116 -22.24 -7.71 -13.27
C PHE A 116 -23.04 -6.47 -13.65
N LEU A 117 -23.18 -6.22 -14.94
CA LEU A 117 -24.02 -5.18 -15.48
C LEU A 117 -25.39 -5.78 -15.81
N PHE A 118 -26.42 -5.35 -15.08
CA PHE A 118 -27.81 -5.69 -15.33
C PHE A 118 -28.44 -4.62 -16.22
N ILE A 119 -29.02 -5.02 -17.35
CA ILE A 119 -29.63 -4.11 -18.32
C ILE A 119 -31.10 -4.50 -18.49
N PRO A 120 -32.05 -3.76 -17.92
CA PRO A 120 -33.47 -4.06 -18.09
C PRO A 120 -33.88 -4.05 -19.57
N SER A 121 -34.90 -4.82 -19.93
CA SER A 121 -35.52 -4.70 -21.25
C SER A 121 -36.62 -3.63 -21.23
N ASN A 122 -36.70 -2.83 -22.29
CA ASN A 122 -37.81 -1.90 -22.49
C ASN A 122 -39.09 -2.62 -22.97
N ALA A 123 -40.17 -1.85 -23.19
CA ALA A 123 -41.46 -2.38 -23.64
C ALA A 123 -41.40 -3.14 -24.99
N LYS A 124 -40.36 -2.89 -25.81
CA LYS A 124 -40.13 -3.58 -27.09
C LYS A 124 -39.22 -4.81 -26.94
N GLY A 125 -38.80 -5.17 -25.71
CA GLY A 125 -37.89 -6.27 -25.45
C GLY A 125 -36.42 -5.98 -25.81
N LEU A 126 -36.08 -4.71 -26.07
CA LEU A 126 -34.71 -4.30 -26.38
C LEU A 126 -33.99 -3.82 -25.11
N PRO A 127 -32.65 -3.89 -25.04
CA PRO A 127 -31.89 -3.42 -23.90
C PRO A 127 -32.12 -1.92 -23.63
N ASP A 128 -32.48 -1.57 -22.40
CA ASP A 128 -32.57 -0.20 -21.91
C ASP A 128 -31.28 0.18 -21.17
N ILE A 129 -30.31 0.67 -21.94
CA ILE A 129 -28.98 1.04 -21.44
C ILE A 129 -29.06 2.18 -20.42
N ALA A 130 -30.00 3.10 -20.55
CA ALA A 130 -30.16 4.22 -19.61
C ALA A 130 -30.57 3.75 -18.21
N SER A 131 -31.26 2.61 -18.14
CA SER A 131 -31.68 1.97 -16.89
C SER A 131 -30.71 0.90 -16.39
N ALA A 132 -29.54 0.74 -17.03
CA ALA A 132 -28.56 -0.25 -16.63
C ALA A 132 -28.02 0.02 -15.22
N ARG A 133 -27.70 -1.06 -14.50
CA ARG A 133 -27.17 -1.02 -13.14
C ARG A 133 -26.00 -1.97 -13.01
N GLU A 134 -24.92 -1.49 -12.43
CA GLU A 134 -23.72 -2.25 -12.21
C GLU A 134 -23.65 -2.73 -10.75
N TYR A 135 -23.31 -4.01 -10.58
CA TYR A 135 -23.22 -4.67 -9.29
C TYR A 135 -21.89 -5.42 -9.19
N SER A 136 -21.29 -5.39 -8.01
CA SER A 136 -20.07 -6.16 -7.73
C SER A 136 -20.42 -7.40 -6.93
N PHE A 137 -19.86 -8.53 -7.34
CA PHE A 137 -20.07 -9.83 -6.72
C PHE A 137 -18.73 -10.44 -6.33
N LEU A 138 -18.66 -10.97 -5.12
CA LEU A 138 -17.48 -11.68 -4.61
C LEU A 138 -17.73 -13.18 -4.69
N ASN A 139 -16.75 -13.96 -5.14
CA ASN A 139 -16.88 -15.42 -5.17
C ASN A 139 -16.95 -15.96 -3.72
N GLU A 140 -17.88 -16.87 -3.43
CA GLU A 140 -18.04 -17.51 -2.12
C GLU A 140 -16.75 -18.25 -1.70
N ASP A 141 -16.04 -18.88 -2.65
CA ASP A 141 -14.75 -19.52 -2.40
C ASP A 141 -13.63 -18.51 -2.15
N ALA A 142 -13.74 -17.28 -2.66
CA ALA A 142 -12.85 -16.18 -2.31
C ALA A 142 -13.14 -15.58 -0.91
N ARG A 143 -14.30 -15.89 -0.30
CA ARG A 143 -14.61 -15.53 1.10
C ARG A 143 -14.11 -16.55 2.10
N LYS A 144 -13.94 -17.82 1.72
CA LYS A 144 -13.10 -18.70 2.52
C LYS A 144 -11.75 -18.02 2.56
N ALA A 145 -11.32 -17.63 3.76
CA ALA A 145 -9.99 -17.12 3.99
C ALA A 145 -9.03 -18.23 3.55
N SER A 146 -8.64 -18.22 2.26
CA SER A 146 -7.41 -18.82 1.85
C SER A 146 -6.39 -18.20 2.78
N SER A 147 -5.67 -19.04 3.54
CA SER A 147 -4.42 -18.58 4.13
C SER A 147 -3.72 -17.80 3.03
N PRO A 148 -3.41 -16.51 3.24
CA PRO A 148 -2.80 -15.72 2.19
C PRO A 148 -1.60 -16.51 1.67
N ASP A 149 -1.48 -16.63 0.35
CA ASP A 149 -0.31 -17.26 -0.26
C ASP A 149 0.88 -16.33 -0.02
N TYR A 150 1.43 -16.44 1.19
CA TYR A 150 2.47 -15.57 1.69
C TYR A 150 3.76 -15.93 0.98
N ARG A 151 4.38 -14.92 0.40
CA ARG A 151 5.71 -15.09 -0.17
C ARG A 151 6.73 -15.04 0.98
N PRO A 152 7.74 -15.91 0.97
CA PRO A 152 8.80 -15.83 1.95
C PRO A 152 9.51 -14.48 1.82
N ALA A 153 9.69 -13.78 2.93
CA ALA A 153 10.54 -12.59 2.94
C ALA A 153 12.02 -13.00 2.74
N PRO A 154 12.88 -12.08 2.26
CA PRO A 154 14.31 -12.27 2.28
C PRO A 154 14.81 -12.68 3.68
N GLN A 155 15.90 -13.44 3.73
CA GLN A 155 16.56 -13.78 5.00
C GLN A 155 17.34 -12.59 5.54
N ALA A 156 18.02 -11.86 4.66
CA ALA A 156 18.70 -10.62 5.01
C ALA A 156 17.69 -9.51 5.37
N PRO A 157 18.06 -8.59 6.27
CA PRO A 157 17.30 -7.36 6.50
C PRO A 157 17.08 -6.59 5.20
N VAL A 158 15.87 -6.08 5.00
CA VAL A 158 15.54 -5.20 3.88
C VAL A 158 15.63 -3.73 4.28
N ASP A 159 15.82 -2.88 3.29
CA ASP A 159 15.61 -1.44 3.46
C ASP A 159 14.13 -1.11 3.69
N VAL A 160 13.85 0.01 4.37
CA VAL A 160 12.49 0.49 4.66
C VAL A 160 11.62 0.64 3.40
N VAL A 161 12.18 1.07 2.27
CA VAL A 161 11.41 1.22 1.02
C VAL A 161 10.94 -0.16 0.55
N ARG A 162 11.83 -1.16 0.60
CA ARG A 162 11.49 -2.54 0.23
C ARG A 162 10.54 -3.18 1.24
N PHE A 163 10.66 -2.86 2.52
CA PHE A 163 9.70 -3.27 3.53
C PHE A 163 8.31 -2.73 3.17
N VAL A 164 8.16 -1.42 2.99
CA VAL A 164 6.90 -0.75 2.62
C VAL A 164 6.28 -1.35 1.35
N ASP A 165 7.09 -1.66 0.35
CA ASP A 165 6.59 -2.19 -0.93
C ASP A 165 6.07 -3.64 -0.83
N ARG A 166 6.51 -4.42 0.16
CA ARG A 166 6.33 -5.88 0.16
C ARG A 166 5.76 -6.50 1.43
N TYR A 167 5.70 -5.77 2.55
CA TYR A 167 5.30 -6.35 3.84
C TYR A 167 3.89 -6.96 3.83
N THR A 168 3.01 -6.50 2.94
CA THR A 168 1.65 -7.08 2.81
C THR A 168 1.64 -8.46 2.14
N GLU A 169 2.69 -8.81 1.39
CA GLU A 169 2.88 -10.10 0.72
C GLU A 169 3.52 -11.15 1.65
N TRP A 170 4.06 -10.75 2.80
CA TRP A 170 4.82 -11.63 3.70
C TRP A 170 3.97 -12.18 4.84
N SER A 171 4.38 -13.33 5.36
CA SER A 171 3.75 -13.91 6.54
C SER A 171 3.86 -12.97 7.75
N PRO A 172 2.91 -13.00 8.71
CA PRO A 172 2.98 -12.20 9.94
C PRO A 172 4.35 -12.26 10.65
N ARG A 173 4.93 -13.46 10.69
CA ARG A 173 6.23 -13.72 11.31
C ARG A 173 7.39 -13.11 10.53
N ASP A 174 7.32 -13.15 9.20
CA ASP A 174 8.31 -12.49 8.33
C ASP A 174 8.21 -10.96 8.42
N VAL A 175 6.98 -10.41 8.50
CA VAL A 175 6.77 -8.97 8.74
C VAL A 175 7.41 -8.56 10.06
N ALA A 176 7.16 -9.32 11.13
CA ALA A 176 7.74 -9.06 12.45
C ALA A 176 9.28 -9.09 12.40
N ARG A 177 9.88 -10.13 11.82
CA ARG A 177 11.34 -10.24 11.65
C ARG A 177 11.92 -9.06 10.88
N GLN A 178 11.32 -8.74 9.73
CA GLN A 178 11.85 -7.68 8.86
C GLN A 178 11.65 -6.29 9.45
N TYR A 179 10.53 -6.04 10.15
CA TYR A 179 10.30 -4.80 10.87
C TYR A 179 11.30 -4.61 12.02
N ALA A 180 11.52 -5.66 12.83
CA ALA A 180 12.51 -5.62 13.91
C ALA A 180 13.94 -5.36 13.42
N ALA A 181 14.25 -5.76 12.18
CA ALA A 181 15.55 -5.56 11.56
C ALA A 181 15.71 -4.18 10.90
N LEU A 182 14.65 -3.36 10.82
CA LEU A 182 14.77 -1.98 10.34
C LEU A 182 15.55 -1.12 11.34
N PRO A 183 16.32 -0.12 10.89
CA PRO A 183 16.89 0.90 11.77
C PRO A 183 15.82 1.61 12.62
N ASP A 184 16.19 2.04 13.83
CA ASP A 184 15.28 2.64 14.81
C ASP A 184 14.56 3.90 14.26
N ASP A 185 15.29 4.75 13.52
CA ASP A 185 14.75 5.94 12.87
C ASP A 185 13.69 5.59 11.80
N MET A 186 13.88 4.49 11.09
CA MET A 186 12.92 3.98 10.09
C MET A 186 11.69 3.35 10.74
N ARG A 187 11.85 2.63 11.86
CA ARG A 187 10.70 2.14 12.65
C ARG A 187 9.90 3.32 13.21
N ALA A 188 10.58 4.31 13.80
CA ALA A 188 9.97 5.52 14.32
C ALA A 188 9.21 6.28 13.23
N LEU A 189 9.76 6.39 12.02
CA LEU A 189 9.08 7.04 10.89
C LEU A 189 7.75 6.35 10.53
N ILE A 190 7.69 5.02 10.53
CA ILE A 190 6.43 4.28 10.33
C ILE A 190 5.44 4.59 11.45
N LEU A 191 5.92 4.64 12.70
CA LEU A 191 5.09 4.91 13.89
C LEU A 191 4.55 6.35 13.96
N LEU A 192 5.09 7.29 13.17
CA LEU A 192 4.57 8.66 13.09
C LEU A 192 3.20 8.74 12.38
N TYR A 193 2.81 7.72 11.63
CA TYR A 193 1.57 7.68 10.86
C TYR A 193 0.65 6.61 11.46
N ASP A 194 -0.57 6.99 11.86
CA ASP A 194 -1.42 6.13 12.69
C ASP A 194 -1.95 4.91 11.93
N TYR A 195 -2.56 5.06 10.75
CA TYR A 195 -3.00 3.92 9.93
C TYR A 195 -1.84 3.03 9.48
N ALA A 196 -0.70 3.60 9.08
CA ALA A 196 0.49 2.83 8.72
C ALA A 196 1.01 2.02 9.92
N SER A 197 1.13 2.66 11.09
CA SER A 197 1.57 2.00 12.31
C SER A 197 0.63 0.86 12.70
N VAL A 198 -0.69 1.11 12.73
CA VAL A 198 -1.68 0.11 13.09
C VAL A 198 -1.64 -1.05 12.10
N ASP A 199 -1.48 -0.82 10.79
CA ASP A 199 -1.38 -1.90 9.79
C ASP A 199 -0.19 -2.83 10.04
N VAL A 200 0.97 -2.27 10.42
CA VAL A 200 2.13 -3.07 10.80
C VAL A 200 1.88 -3.80 12.12
N ILE A 201 1.35 -3.10 13.13
CA ILE A 201 1.14 -3.65 14.46
C ILE A 201 0.21 -4.87 14.42
N TRP A 202 -0.96 -4.80 13.78
CA TRP A 202 -1.86 -5.96 13.78
C TRP A 202 -1.28 -7.15 13.02
N ARG A 203 -0.48 -6.92 11.97
CA ARG A 203 0.26 -7.99 11.26
C ARG A 203 1.30 -8.63 12.16
N ILE A 204 2.07 -7.83 12.91
CA ILE A 204 3.04 -8.36 13.87
C ILE A 204 2.33 -9.13 14.99
N CYS A 205 1.23 -8.60 15.53
CA CYS A 205 0.42 -9.28 16.55
C CYS A 205 -0.14 -10.62 16.07
N ARG A 206 -0.44 -10.79 14.77
CA ARG A 206 -0.83 -12.09 14.19
C ARG A 206 0.26 -13.15 14.23
N SER A 207 1.53 -12.78 14.43
CA SER A 207 2.61 -13.74 14.65
C SER A 207 2.61 -14.35 16.06
N GLY A 208 1.77 -13.84 16.97
CA GLY A 208 1.76 -14.20 18.39
C GLY A 208 3.03 -13.76 19.12
N PRO A 209 3.40 -12.47 19.12
CA PRO A 209 4.52 -11.97 19.90
C PRO A 209 4.16 -11.92 21.40
N PRO A 210 5.14 -12.00 22.32
CA PRO A 210 6.58 -12.15 22.03
C PRO A 210 6.92 -13.54 21.48
N ASN A 211 7.87 -13.60 20.55
CA ASN A 211 8.43 -14.84 20.01
C ASN A 211 9.89 -14.60 19.57
N ASP A 212 10.53 -15.61 19.00
CA ASP A 212 11.92 -15.55 18.54
C ASP A 212 12.15 -14.59 17.36
N ALA A 213 11.10 -14.28 16.57
CA ALA A 213 11.16 -13.27 15.51
C ALA A 213 10.87 -11.86 16.03
N PHE A 214 10.22 -11.72 17.19
CA PHE A 214 9.82 -10.44 17.77
C PHE A 214 9.85 -10.50 19.31
N PRO A 215 10.99 -10.14 19.93
CA PRO A 215 11.17 -10.26 21.37
C PRO A 215 10.33 -9.23 22.15
N GLN A 216 10.15 -9.47 23.46
CA GLN A 216 9.32 -8.61 24.32
C GLN A 216 9.74 -7.14 24.28
N ALA A 217 11.04 -6.83 24.29
CA ALA A 217 11.51 -5.45 24.23
C ALA A 217 11.08 -4.71 22.95
N ALA A 218 11.08 -5.40 21.80
CA ALA A 218 10.61 -4.83 20.54
C ALA A 218 9.08 -4.69 20.52
N LEU A 219 8.36 -5.59 21.20
CA LEU A 219 6.92 -5.50 21.39
C LEU A 219 6.54 -4.31 22.27
N ASP A 220 7.28 -4.08 23.35
CA ASP A 220 7.07 -2.94 24.25
C ASP A 220 7.32 -1.63 23.50
N GLU A 221 8.38 -1.53 22.71
CA GLU A 221 8.65 -0.35 21.85
C GLU A 221 7.53 -0.13 20.82
N LEU A 222 7.11 -1.20 20.13
CA LEU A 222 6.06 -1.15 19.11
C LEU A 222 4.71 -0.67 19.68
N LEU A 223 4.41 -1.03 20.93
CA LEU A 223 3.16 -0.72 21.61
C LEU A 223 3.25 0.48 22.56
N ASP A 224 4.41 1.12 22.74
CA ASP A 224 4.63 2.18 23.74
C ASP A 224 3.62 3.34 23.63
N ARG A 225 3.26 3.70 22.39
CA ARG A 225 2.28 4.76 22.09
C ARG A 225 0.85 4.24 21.96
N GLN A 226 0.65 2.93 22.03
CA GLN A 226 -0.67 2.31 21.89
C GLN A 226 -1.30 2.11 23.27
N THR A 227 -2.59 2.42 23.37
CA THR A 227 -3.38 2.16 24.59
C THR A 227 -3.90 0.72 24.65
N ALA A 228 -3.58 -0.11 23.66
CA ALA A 228 -4.08 -1.46 23.45
C ALA A 228 -2.95 -2.47 23.29
N ASP A 229 -3.14 -3.67 23.84
CA ASP A 229 -2.24 -4.80 23.62
C ASP A 229 -2.55 -5.53 22.30
N CYS A 230 -1.74 -6.51 21.93
CA CYS A 230 -1.97 -7.28 20.71
C CYS A 230 -3.32 -8.01 20.69
N ARG A 231 -3.84 -8.47 21.83
CA ARG A 231 -5.13 -9.16 21.89
C ARG A 231 -6.26 -8.19 21.56
N GLU A 232 -6.21 -7.00 22.14
CA GLU A 232 -7.18 -5.96 21.89
C GLU A 232 -7.13 -5.45 20.44
N ILE A 233 -5.93 -5.19 19.90
CA ILE A 233 -5.77 -4.77 18.51
C ILE A 233 -6.35 -5.81 17.55
N LEU A 234 -6.06 -7.11 17.76
CA LEU A 234 -6.62 -8.18 16.92
C LEU A 234 -8.15 -8.25 17.01
N ARG A 235 -8.72 -8.05 18.21
CA ARG A 235 -10.17 -7.99 18.41
C ARG A 235 -10.79 -6.81 17.66
N LEU A 236 -10.17 -5.63 17.73
CA LEU A 236 -10.64 -4.42 17.05
C LEU A 236 -10.55 -4.56 15.53
N VAL A 237 -9.45 -5.09 15.00
CA VAL A 237 -9.32 -5.38 13.56
C VAL A 237 -10.39 -6.34 13.09
N LYS A 238 -10.67 -7.40 13.87
CA LYS A 238 -11.76 -8.32 13.57
C LYS A 238 -13.12 -7.63 13.52
N ASP A 239 -13.40 -6.71 14.45
CA ASP A 239 -14.65 -5.94 14.44
C ASP A 239 -14.78 -5.06 13.17
N VAL A 240 -13.68 -4.40 12.76
CA VAL A 240 -13.63 -3.60 11.51
C VAL A 240 -13.85 -4.49 10.27
N GLN A 241 -13.31 -5.72 10.27
CA GLN A 241 -13.53 -6.72 9.23
C GLN A 241 -14.98 -7.21 9.17
N ASP A 242 -15.55 -7.59 10.31
CA ASP A 242 -16.92 -8.08 10.42
C ASP A 242 -17.93 -7.00 9.97
N LYS A 243 -17.63 -5.72 10.22
CA LYS A 243 -18.42 -4.56 9.77
C LYS A 243 -18.13 -4.09 8.34
N LYS A 244 -17.29 -4.81 7.59
CA LYS A 244 -16.97 -4.55 6.16
C LYS A 244 -16.31 -3.18 5.90
N HIS A 245 -15.71 -2.54 6.91
CA HIS A 245 -14.99 -1.27 6.77
C HIS A 245 -13.47 -1.44 6.63
N PHE A 246 -12.96 -2.67 6.72
CA PHE A 246 -11.52 -2.95 6.66
C PHE A 246 -10.86 -2.51 5.35
N GLY A 247 -11.59 -2.51 4.22
CA GLY A 247 -11.07 -2.02 2.95
C GLY A 247 -10.71 -0.53 2.97
N GLU A 248 -11.46 0.30 3.71
CA GLU A 248 -11.14 1.74 3.87
C GLU A 248 -9.93 1.93 4.79
N PHE A 249 -9.86 1.19 5.89
CA PHE A 249 -8.68 1.16 6.75
C PHE A 249 -7.40 0.84 5.96
N LEU A 250 -7.42 -0.22 5.14
CA LEU A 250 -6.27 -0.62 4.32
C LEU A 250 -5.90 0.44 3.27
N ARG A 251 -6.88 1.15 2.68
CA ARG A 251 -6.60 2.24 1.73
C ARG A 251 -5.82 3.37 2.41
N ARG A 252 -6.25 3.79 3.61
CA ARG A 252 -5.59 4.84 4.39
C ARG A 252 -4.19 4.42 4.84
N ALA A 253 -4.05 3.20 5.35
CA ALA A 253 -2.74 2.64 5.70
C ALA A 253 -1.78 2.61 4.51
N LYS A 254 -2.27 2.20 3.32
CA LYS A 254 -1.46 2.20 2.10
C LYS A 254 -1.04 3.62 1.70
N PHE A 255 -1.93 4.60 1.82
CA PHE A 255 -1.61 6.00 1.54
C PHE A 255 -0.50 6.51 2.46
N GLU A 256 -0.61 6.29 3.76
CA GLU A 256 0.42 6.71 4.73
C GLU A 256 1.75 5.98 4.53
N MET A 257 1.71 4.69 4.18
CA MET A 257 2.92 3.96 3.80
C MET A 257 3.61 4.55 2.56
N GLN A 258 2.85 5.09 1.60
CA GLN A 258 3.44 5.84 0.49
C GLN A 258 4.08 7.17 0.93
N LEU A 259 3.53 7.83 1.97
CA LEU A 259 4.18 8.99 2.56
C LEU A 259 5.51 8.60 3.24
N VAL A 260 5.54 7.50 4.00
CA VAL A 260 6.79 6.95 4.57
C VAL A 260 7.83 6.71 3.47
N ARG A 261 7.46 5.99 2.41
CA ARG A 261 8.34 5.72 1.25
C ARG A 261 8.86 7.01 0.62
N SER A 262 7.99 7.99 0.41
CA SER A 262 8.33 9.25 -0.25
C SER A 262 9.23 10.13 0.61
N THR A 263 8.98 10.17 1.93
CA THR A 263 9.85 10.86 2.89
C THR A 263 11.26 10.29 2.86
N VAL A 264 11.41 8.97 2.81
CA VAL A 264 12.72 8.30 2.69
C VAL A 264 13.39 8.63 1.35
N GLN A 265 12.64 8.66 0.25
CA GLN A 265 13.19 9.03 -1.06
C GLN A 265 13.64 10.49 -1.11
N CYS A 266 12.91 11.40 -0.46
CA CYS A 266 13.29 12.80 -0.30
C CYS A 266 14.56 12.96 0.53
N ALA A 267 14.68 12.28 1.67
CA ALA A 267 15.88 12.28 2.50
C ALA A 267 17.12 11.77 1.74
N ARG A 268 16.92 10.89 0.75
CA ARG A 268 17.99 10.34 -0.12
C ARG A 268 18.27 11.18 -1.37
N GLY A 269 17.61 12.32 -1.55
CA GLY A 269 17.75 13.15 -2.76
C GLY A 269 17.27 12.46 -4.04
N ARG A 270 16.37 11.48 -3.94
CA ARG A 270 15.85 10.72 -5.09
C ARG A 270 14.57 11.32 -5.69
N MET A 271 14.12 12.45 -5.16
CA MET A 271 12.92 13.15 -5.61
C MET A 271 13.21 14.65 -5.80
N PRO A 272 12.51 15.33 -6.74
CA PRO A 272 12.59 16.79 -6.88
C PRO A 272 12.12 17.53 -5.63
N GLN A 273 12.72 18.69 -5.34
CA GLN A 273 12.42 19.50 -4.14
C GLN A 273 10.94 19.86 -4.01
N ALA A 274 10.27 20.20 -5.12
CA ALA A 274 8.83 20.51 -5.12
C ALA A 274 8.00 19.34 -4.57
N ARG A 275 8.27 18.10 -5.02
CA ARG A 275 7.57 16.92 -4.52
C ARG A 275 7.86 16.65 -3.04
N CYS A 276 9.07 16.98 -2.57
CA CYS A 276 9.40 16.84 -1.15
C CYS A 276 8.69 17.86 -0.26
N ALA A 277 8.45 19.07 -0.78
CA ALA A 277 7.60 20.05 -0.11
C ALA A 277 6.16 19.54 -0.02
N ASP A 278 5.62 18.95 -1.08
CA ASP A 278 4.27 18.38 -1.09
C ASP A 278 4.12 17.23 -0.09
N VAL A 279 5.07 16.30 -0.06
CA VAL A 279 5.08 15.18 0.91
C VAL A 279 5.07 15.71 2.35
N SER A 280 5.86 16.75 2.63
CA SER A 280 5.90 17.38 3.95
C SER A 280 4.59 18.10 4.29
N ALA A 281 4.01 18.82 3.33
CA ALA A 281 2.75 19.54 3.49
C ALA A 281 1.56 18.59 3.73
N ILE A 282 1.56 17.42 3.09
CA ILE A 282 0.56 16.37 3.26
C ILE A 282 0.79 15.61 4.57
N GLY A 283 2.04 15.23 4.86
CA GLY A 283 2.38 14.40 6.01
C GLY A 283 2.27 15.12 7.36
N GLY A 284 2.67 16.39 7.42
CA GLY A 284 2.71 17.16 8.68
C GLY A 284 1.38 17.17 9.45
N PRO A 285 0.24 17.53 8.82
CA PRO A 285 -1.06 17.51 9.49
C PRO A 285 -1.51 16.13 10.00
N LEU A 286 -1.12 15.04 9.33
CA LEU A 286 -1.45 13.68 9.75
C LEU A 286 -0.70 13.32 11.05
N ILE A 287 0.58 13.64 11.11
CA ILE A 287 1.42 13.42 12.30
C ILE A 287 0.89 14.20 13.50
N LEU A 288 0.42 15.43 13.30
CA LEU A 288 -0.15 16.26 14.36
C LEU A 288 -1.50 15.77 14.89
N ARG A 289 -2.21 14.95 14.11
CA ARG A 289 -3.53 14.38 14.46
C ARG A 289 -3.46 12.88 14.75
N TRP A 290 -2.27 12.39 15.08
CA TRP A 290 -2.02 10.99 15.37
C TRP A 290 -2.97 10.44 16.43
N GLN A 291 -3.50 9.23 16.18
CA GLN A 291 -4.42 8.54 17.08
C GLN A 291 -3.87 7.16 17.45
N ASP A 292 -4.22 6.68 18.64
CA ASP A 292 -3.94 5.29 19.02
C ASP A 292 -4.87 4.30 18.30
N ALA A 293 -4.48 3.02 18.31
CA ALA A 293 -5.22 1.95 17.65
C ALA A 293 -6.67 1.82 18.14
N THR A 294 -6.96 2.09 19.41
CA THR A 294 -8.30 1.96 20.00
C THR A 294 -9.24 3.00 19.41
N VAL A 295 -8.82 4.26 19.35
CA VAL A 295 -9.60 5.36 18.77
C VAL A 295 -9.76 5.14 17.27
N LEU A 296 -8.67 4.84 16.56
CA LEU A 296 -8.65 4.70 15.11
C LEU A 296 -9.51 3.53 14.63
N LEU A 297 -9.31 2.33 15.18
CA LEU A 297 -10.08 1.15 14.79
C LEU A 297 -11.52 1.22 15.28
N GLY A 298 -11.76 1.84 16.44
CA GLY A 298 -13.12 2.11 16.94
C GLY A 298 -13.92 3.02 16.00
N GLY A 299 -13.31 4.09 15.48
CA GLY A 299 -13.91 4.96 14.47
C GLY A 299 -14.11 4.23 13.14
N ALA A 300 -13.09 3.50 12.66
CA ALA A 300 -13.19 2.71 11.43
C ALA A 300 -14.33 1.67 11.49
N ALA A 301 -14.54 1.03 12.65
CA ALA A 301 -15.62 0.08 12.86
C ALA A 301 -17.01 0.74 12.77
N ARG A 302 -17.15 2.01 13.16
CA ARG A 302 -18.41 2.77 13.00
C ARG A 302 -18.63 3.29 11.58
N GLY A 303 -17.69 3.05 10.67
CA GLY A 303 -17.70 3.66 9.34
C GLY A 303 -17.43 5.16 9.37
N GLU A 304 -16.93 5.68 10.49
CA GLU A 304 -16.50 7.08 10.59
C GLU A 304 -15.24 7.21 9.72
N ALA A 305 -15.40 7.91 8.60
CA ALA A 305 -14.25 8.45 7.91
C ALA A 305 -13.61 9.45 8.88
N ALA A 306 -12.54 9.08 9.58
CA ALA A 306 -11.76 10.03 10.36
C ALA A 306 -11.51 11.24 9.45
N VAL A 307 -11.88 12.42 9.94
CA VAL A 307 -12.14 13.65 9.20
C VAL A 307 -10.89 14.14 8.46
N THR A 308 -10.66 13.53 7.30
CA THR A 308 -10.05 14.01 6.06
C THR A 308 -9.92 12.79 5.18
N ALA A 309 -10.74 12.68 4.14
CA ALA A 309 -10.39 11.85 3.01
C ALA A 309 -9.01 12.29 2.50
N PRO A 310 -8.16 11.38 1.99
CA PRO A 310 -7.07 11.79 1.12
C PRO A 310 -7.66 12.71 0.04
N PRO A 311 -6.96 13.78 -0.39
CA PRO A 311 -7.43 14.55 -1.53
C PRO A 311 -7.77 13.59 -2.67
N ALA A 312 -9.00 13.72 -3.21
CA ALA A 312 -9.52 12.83 -4.25
C ALA A 312 -8.64 12.82 -5.52
N ASP A 313 -7.77 13.82 -5.64
CA ASP A 313 -6.74 13.96 -6.65
C ASP A 313 -5.38 13.49 -6.11
N LEU A 314 -5.25 12.17 -5.88
CA LEU A 314 -3.91 11.61 -5.89
C LEU A 314 -3.42 11.65 -7.35
N PRO A 315 -2.28 12.29 -7.65
CA PRO A 315 -1.72 12.23 -8.99
C PRO A 315 -1.51 10.76 -9.39
N PRO A 316 -1.88 10.36 -10.62
CA PRO A 316 -1.59 9.03 -11.11
C PRO A 316 -0.07 8.81 -11.06
N ASP A 317 0.32 7.67 -10.47
CA ASP A 317 1.69 7.19 -10.31
C ASP A 317 2.70 8.06 -9.51
N MET A 318 2.71 7.81 -8.19
CA MET A 318 3.96 7.86 -7.39
C MET A 318 4.87 6.63 -7.61
N SER A 319 4.54 5.82 -8.62
CA SER A 319 5.30 4.67 -9.11
C SER A 319 5.70 4.89 -10.56
N ALA A 320 6.22 6.06 -10.93
CA ALA A 320 6.67 6.27 -12.30
C ALA A 320 7.96 5.47 -12.55
N ASP A 321 7.83 4.53 -13.48
CA ASP A 321 8.88 3.82 -14.18
C ASP A 321 10.03 4.73 -14.59
N ALA A 322 11.23 4.21 -14.39
CA ALA A 322 12.42 4.68 -15.07
C ALA A 322 12.30 4.31 -16.55
N SER A 323 11.82 5.25 -17.38
CA SER A 323 12.15 5.28 -18.80
C SER A 323 12.09 6.73 -19.29
N ALA A 324 13.28 7.24 -19.59
CA ALA A 324 13.51 8.53 -20.20
C ALA A 324 12.94 8.60 -21.62
N GLY A 325 12.48 9.78 -22.03
CA GLY A 325 12.12 10.06 -23.42
C GLY A 325 11.47 11.42 -23.60
N THR A 326 12.29 12.48 -23.50
CA THR A 326 12.17 13.79 -24.15
C THR A 326 10.82 14.21 -24.74
N GLU A 327 10.20 15.22 -24.13
CA GLU A 327 9.42 16.20 -24.89
C GLU A 327 9.72 17.62 -24.41
N GLU A 328 10.07 18.45 -25.39
CA GLU A 328 10.53 19.81 -25.32
C GLU A 328 9.32 20.74 -25.22
N VAL A 329 9.15 21.46 -24.11
CA VAL A 329 8.12 22.52 -24.01
C VAL A 329 8.77 23.85 -23.66
N ARG A 330 8.77 24.73 -24.66
CA ARG A 330 9.07 26.16 -24.57
C ARG A 330 8.00 26.89 -23.76
N GLY A 331 8.47 27.64 -22.76
CA GLY A 331 8.09 29.04 -22.55
C GLY A 331 6.77 29.34 -21.83
N GLN A 332 6.86 29.61 -20.53
CA GLN A 332 6.19 30.78 -19.94
C GLN A 332 6.84 31.19 -18.61
N ALA A 333 7.05 32.50 -18.46
CA ALA A 333 7.83 33.14 -17.41
C ALA A 333 7.16 33.07 -16.02
N PRO A 334 7.95 33.08 -14.92
CA PRO A 334 7.40 33.02 -13.57
C PRO A 334 6.84 34.38 -13.11
N VAL A 335 5.65 34.34 -12.51
CA VAL A 335 5.04 35.44 -11.76
C VAL A 335 5.69 35.50 -10.37
N PRO A 336 6.23 36.64 -9.91
CA PRO A 336 6.75 36.76 -8.55
C PRO A 336 5.60 37.00 -7.57
N LEU A 337 5.43 36.12 -6.58
CA LEU A 337 4.62 36.40 -5.40
C LEU A 337 5.46 37.18 -4.39
N SER A 338 5.15 38.47 -4.29
CA SER A 338 5.69 39.40 -3.30
C SER A 338 5.39 38.95 -1.87
N ARG A 339 6.44 38.90 -1.06
CA ARG A 339 6.39 38.79 0.41
C ARG A 339 5.87 40.11 1.00
N PRO A 340 4.99 40.11 2.03
CA PRO A 340 4.76 41.29 2.84
C PRO A 340 5.93 41.49 3.81
N SER A 341 6.61 42.62 3.68
CA SER A 341 7.51 43.18 4.69
C SER A 341 6.69 43.81 5.81
N LEU A 342 6.92 43.40 7.05
CA LEU A 342 6.44 44.09 8.24
C LEU A 342 7.40 45.26 8.53
N SER A 343 6.88 46.48 8.38
CA SER A 343 7.53 47.71 8.84
C SER A 343 7.45 47.86 10.36
N GLU A 344 8.61 48.18 10.92
CA GLU A 344 8.89 49.30 11.84
C GLU A 344 7.89 49.60 12.96
N VAL A 345 8.35 49.38 14.20
CA VAL A 345 7.94 50.18 15.36
C VAL A 345 9.06 51.19 15.64
N GLU A 346 8.72 52.45 15.41
CA GLU A 346 9.48 53.63 15.84
C GLU A 346 9.66 53.67 17.35
N SER A 347 10.86 54.04 17.81
CA SER A 347 11.06 54.65 19.13
C SER A 347 12.09 55.76 19.01
N SER A 348 11.60 57.00 19.04
CA SER A 348 12.39 58.22 19.06
C SER A 348 12.72 58.63 20.50
N GLY A 349 13.98 59.08 20.68
CA GLY A 349 14.29 60.27 21.47
C GLY A 349 14.93 60.06 22.84
N SER A 350 16.25 60.28 22.93
CA SER A 350 16.83 61.49 23.55
C SER A 350 18.32 61.33 23.87
N VAL A 351 19.08 62.35 23.46
CA VAL A 351 20.48 62.74 23.79
C VAL A 351 20.34 64.15 24.43
N PRO A 352 21.29 64.85 25.12
CA PRO A 352 22.75 64.69 25.45
C PRO A 352 23.04 64.90 26.99
N PRO A 353 24.28 65.20 27.52
CA PRO A 353 25.54 65.67 26.89
C PRO A 353 26.88 65.03 27.32
N THR A 354 27.90 65.52 26.63
CA THR A 354 29.37 65.33 26.63
C THR A 354 30.11 65.79 27.89
N ASP A 355 31.24 65.13 28.20
CA ASP A 355 32.59 65.73 28.44
C ASP A 355 33.65 64.62 28.69
N GLY A 356 34.87 64.77 28.11
CA GLY A 356 36.03 63.86 28.23
C GLY A 356 36.99 64.21 29.41
N PRO A 357 38.32 63.97 29.37
CA PRO A 357 39.15 63.01 28.61
C PRO A 357 40.20 62.24 29.49
N ASP A 358 41.01 61.39 28.84
CA ASP A 358 42.37 60.89 29.15
C ASP A 358 42.73 60.13 30.45
N GLY A 359 43.40 58.96 30.28
CA GLY A 359 44.15 58.30 31.36
C GLY A 359 44.71 56.92 31.00
N ALA A 360 46.00 56.87 30.64
CA ALA A 360 46.78 55.66 30.40
C ALA A 360 47.02 54.80 31.66
N GLY A 361 47.24 53.49 31.50
CA GLY A 361 47.75 52.66 32.60
C GLY A 361 47.80 51.16 32.32
N SER A 362 49.02 50.67 32.14
CA SER A 362 49.39 49.27 31.85
C SER A 362 49.15 48.27 32.99
N ALA A 363 49.17 47.00 32.55
CA ALA A 363 49.80 45.83 33.20
C ALA A 363 48.98 44.97 34.19
N GLY A 364 48.78 43.73 33.77
CA GLY A 364 49.19 42.56 34.56
C GLY A 364 48.09 41.80 35.29
N ARG A 365 47.76 40.60 34.80
CA ARG A 365 47.94 39.37 35.60
C ARG A 365 47.68 38.10 34.81
N GLU A 366 48.61 37.19 34.98
CA GLU A 366 48.56 35.78 34.64
C GLU A 366 48.02 34.99 35.85
N VAL A 367 47.46 33.81 35.57
CA VAL A 367 47.28 32.61 36.44
C VAL A 367 45.91 32.38 37.12
N GLU A 368 45.47 31.13 36.91
CA GLU A 368 44.56 30.24 37.69
C GLU A 368 43.04 30.16 37.38
N THR A 369 42.71 29.09 36.63
CA THR A 369 41.47 28.28 36.59
C THR A 369 41.21 27.67 37.98
N PRO A 370 39.98 27.37 38.48
CA PRO A 370 38.95 26.59 37.77
C PRO A 370 37.47 26.94 38.06
N GLY A 371 36.56 26.64 37.14
CA GLY A 371 35.12 26.73 37.44
C GLY A 371 34.22 26.46 36.25
N ALA A 372 33.67 25.25 36.22
CA ALA A 372 32.29 24.89 35.88
C ALA A 372 31.52 25.64 34.76
N ASP A 373 30.98 24.81 33.87
CA ASP A 373 29.62 24.90 33.31
C ASP A 373 29.29 26.05 32.34
N MET A 374 29.32 25.72 31.04
CA MET A 374 28.20 26.07 30.15
C MET A 374 28.23 25.18 28.89
N ARG A 375 27.68 23.97 29.01
CA ARG A 375 27.11 23.26 27.86
C ARG A 375 25.76 23.89 27.55
N THR A 376 25.61 24.44 26.36
CA THR A 376 24.34 24.92 25.83
C THR A 376 23.43 23.71 25.57
N THR A 377 22.71 23.27 26.59
CA THR A 377 21.56 22.37 26.45
C THR A 377 20.36 23.16 25.97
N LEU A 378 20.03 23.07 24.70
CA LEU A 378 18.66 23.32 24.22
C LEU A 378 17.86 22.01 24.40
N SER A 379 17.57 21.70 25.66
CA SER A 379 16.57 20.70 26.04
C SER A 379 15.34 21.46 26.52
N ALA A 380 14.35 21.60 25.64
CA ALA A 380 12.98 21.85 26.10
C ALA A 380 12.35 20.47 26.37
N PRO A 381 11.98 20.14 27.61
CA PRO A 381 11.28 18.89 27.88
C PRO A 381 9.83 19.01 27.41
N LEU A 382 9.42 18.08 26.55
CA LEU A 382 8.00 17.78 26.33
C LEU A 382 7.43 17.26 27.66
N PRO A 383 6.30 17.80 28.15
CA PRO A 383 5.60 17.17 29.25
C PRO A 383 4.87 15.96 28.67
N LEU A 384 5.13 14.75 29.17
CA LEU A 384 4.18 13.63 29.25
C LEU A 384 4.95 12.37 29.69
N ALA A 385 5.10 12.21 31.02
CA ALA A 385 5.29 10.90 31.62
C ALA A 385 4.39 10.86 32.86
N ARG A 386 3.38 9.99 32.85
CA ARG A 386 2.62 9.65 34.06
C ARG A 386 3.45 8.71 34.94
N PRO A 387 3.29 8.77 36.27
CA PRO A 387 3.94 7.83 37.17
C PRO A 387 3.33 6.43 37.00
N ARG A 388 4.20 5.42 37.00
CA ARG A 388 3.85 4.00 37.05
C ARG A 388 3.04 3.71 38.33
N ARG A 389 1.97 2.93 38.20
CA ARG A 389 1.34 2.22 39.31
C ARG A 389 1.77 0.75 39.26
#